data_AF-A0A2V6KP68-F1
#
_entry.id   AF-A0A2V6KP68-F1
#
_cell.length_a   1.000
_cell.length_b   1.000
_cell.length_c   1.000
_cell.angle_alpha   90.00
_cell.angle_beta   90.00
_cell.angle_gamma   90.00
#
_symmetry.space_group_name_H-M   'P 1'
#
loop_
_entity.id
_entity.type
_entity.pdbx_description
1 polymer ?
#
loop_
_entity_poly.entity_id
_entity_poly.type
_entity_poly.pdbx_seq_one_letter_code
_entity_poly.pdbx_strand_id
1 'polypeptide(L)'
;MDNFRDLSALHGLLRSAHEKCPAEERRAAFTSALEKELGFTTAQAELYTSTVLCQNAEGSADCVMTNGSRVTGSWIRGEQQGNVGSWLSTMKETWKFNDDLTYEHKIERYDSGITTGPFFQSSYSGPKVSVERGIWAPPDTILDELKLFVMSTNGFVRSMTLEWVEKETYNYRACSIDGKRFSRE
;
A
#
# COMPACT_ATOMS: atom_id res chain seq x y z
N MET A 1 -0.44 4.11 22.15
CA MET A 1 -0.11 4.73 20.84
C MET A 1 -1.45 4.84 20.14
N ASP A 2 -2.18 5.91 20.47
CA ASP A 2 -3.63 5.89 20.26
C ASP A 2 -4.02 6.67 19.02
N ASN A 3 -3.17 7.60 18.57
CA ASN A 3 -3.44 8.51 17.45
C ASN A 3 -3.10 7.95 16.06
N PHE A 4 -2.30 6.88 15.99
CA PHE A 4 -1.81 6.25 14.75
C PHE A 4 -2.11 4.74 14.70
N ARG A 5 -3.06 4.27 15.51
CA ARG A 5 -3.38 2.85 15.62
C ARG A 5 -4.13 2.32 14.40
N ASP A 6 -4.99 3.14 13.82
CA ASP A 6 -5.85 2.79 12.70
C ASP A 6 -6.30 4.04 11.94
N LEU A 7 -6.99 3.83 10.82
CA LEU A 7 -7.55 4.89 9.99
C LEU A 7 -8.49 5.83 10.77
N SER A 8 -9.22 5.33 11.77
CA SER A 8 -10.16 6.15 12.57
C SER A 8 -9.40 7.05 13.55
N ALA A 9 -8.34 6.53 14.17
CA ALA A 9 -7.43 7.30 15.01
C ALA A 9 -6.73 8.40 14.21
N LEU A 10 -6.21 8.06 13.02
CA LEU A 10 -5.60 9.03 12.11
C LEU A 10 -6.60 10.12 11.70
N HIS A 11 -7.83 9.73 11.35
CA HIS A 11 -8.92 10.65 11.04
C HIS A 11 -9.21 11.62 12.20
N GLY A 12 -9.34 11.10 13.43
CA GLY A 12 -9.56 11.91 14.63
C GLY A 12 -8.41 12.88 14.92
N LEU A 13 -7.16 12.44 14.75
CA LEU A 13 -5.97 13.28 14.89
C LEU A 13 -5.97 14.43 13.88
N LEU A 14 -6.22 14.14 12.60
CA LEU A 14 -6.26 15.13 11.53
C LEU A 14 -7.38 16.15 11.74
N ARG A 15 -8.57 15.70 12.17
CA ARG A 15 -9.70 16.58 12.48
C ARG A 15 -9.38 17.50 13.66
N SER A 16 -8.85 16.95 14.75
CA SER A 16 -8.44 17.74 15.92
C SER A 16 -7.33 18.74 15.57
N ALA A 17 -6.38 18.38 14.71
CA ALA A 17 -5.34 19.29 14.25
C ALA A 17 -5.92 20.44 13.40
N HIS A 18 -6.93 20.16 12.58
CA HIS A 18 -7.60 21.20 11.79
C HIS A 18 -8.33 22.23 12.68
N GLU A 19 -9.00 21.77 13.73
CA GLU A 19 -9.75 22.61 14.68
C GLU A 19 -8.85 23.47 15.58
N LYS A 20 -7.69 22.94 15.97
CA LYS A 20 -6.83 23.54 17.02
C LYS A 20 -5.63 24.29 16.48
N CYS A 21 -5.18 24.00 15.27
CA CYS A 21 -3.95 24.58 14.71
C CYS A 21 -4.23 25.45 13.47
N PRO A 22 -3.59 26.63 13.37
CA PRO A 22 -3.58 27.42 12.14
C PRO A 22 -3.05 26.61 10.96
N ALA A 23 -3.59 26.84 9.76
CA ALA A 23 -3.26 26.06 8.56
C ALA A 23 -1.75 25.99 8.26
N GLU A 24 -1.01 27.07 8.52
CA GLU A 24 0.44 27.16 8.30
C GLU A 24 1.26 26.27 9.25
N GLU A 25 0.76 26.01 10.45
CA GLU A 25 1.47 25.23 11.48
C GLU A 25 1.09 23.75 11.50
N ARG A 26 -0.05 23.37 10.90
CA ARG A 26 -0.57 21.99 10.93
C ARG A 26 0.42 20.95 10.44
N ARG A 27 1.06 21.19 9.29
CA ARG A 27 2.04 20.23 8.73
C ARG A 27 3.24 20.07 9.65
N ALA A 28 3.77 21.17 10.20
CA ALA A 28 4.89 21.11 11.14
C ALA A 28 4.52 20.38 12.44
N ALA A 29 3.34 20.65 12.99
CA ALA A 29 2.83 19.96 14.17
C ALA A 29 2.64 18.46 13.92
N PHE A 30 2.10 18.09 12.76
CA PHE A 30 1.90 16.69 12.38
C PHE A 30 3.23 15.94 12.16
N THR A 31 4.18 16.56 11.46
CA THR A 31 5.55 16.03 11.33
C THR A 31 6.20 15.81 12.70
N SER A 32 6.11 16.78 13.61
CA SER A 32 6.65 16.63 14.97
C SER A 32 5.96 15.51 15.77
N ALA A 33 4.66 15.30 15.58
CA ALA A 33 3.94 14.20 16.21
C ALA A 33 4.42 12.84 15.69
N LEU A 34 4.67 12.70 14.39
CA LEU A 34 5.22 11.47 13.79
C LEU A 34 6.62 11.15 14.32
N GLU A 35 7.48 12.16 14.44
CA GLU A 35 8.82 11.98 15.02
C GLU A 35 8.74 11.53 16.49
N LYS A 36 7.85 12.13 17.28
CA LYS A 36 7.73 11.85 18.73
C LYS A 36 7.00 10.54 19.03
N GLU A 37 5.90 10.26 18.35
CA GLU A 37 5.03 9.12 18.66
C GLU A 37 5.44 7.85 17.92
N LEU A 38 5.88 7.97 16.66
CA LEU A 38 6.27 6.81 15.83
C LEU A 38 7.78 6.65 15.69
N GLY A 39 8.58 7.59 16.21
CA GLY A 39 10.04 7.54 16.11
C GLY A 39 10.55 7.70 14.69
N PHE A 40 9.76 8.31 13.80
CA PHE A 40 10.16 8.55 12.42
C PHE A 40 11.33 9.53 12.37
N THR A 41 12.24 9.32 11.42
CA THR A 41 13.22 10.36 11.06
C THR A 41 12.49 11.52 10.38
N THR A 42 13.09 12.71 10.41
CA THR A 42 12.51 13.90 9.79
C THR A 42 12.13 13.68 8.33
N ALA A 43 12.98 13.02 7.53
CA ALA A 43 12.67 12.72 6.13
C ALA A 43 11.47 11.77 5.97
N GLN A 44 11.32 10.78 6.85
CA GLN A 44 10.18 9.85 6.84
C GLN A 44 8.89 10.57 7.24
N ALA A 45 8.95 11.41 8.29
CA ALA A 45 7.82 12.19 8.77
C ALA A 45 7.39 13.25 7.75
N GLU A 46 8.32 13.94 7.08
CA GLU A 46 8.02 14.89 6.01
C GLU A 46 7.33 14.22 4.81
N LEU A 47 7.79 13.03 4.40
CA LEU A 47 7.14 12.31 3.31
C LEU A 47 5.74 11.83 3.70
N TYR A 48 5.57 11.32 4.93
CA TYR A 48 4.26 10.94 5.45
C TYR A 48 3.30 12.13 5.48
N THR A 49 3.74 13.25 6.08
CA THR A 49 2.94 14.49 6.18
C THR A 49 2.58 15.04 4.81
N SER A 50 3.53 15.11 3.87
CA SER A 50 3.27 15.64 2.52
C SER A 50 2.33 14.76 1.70
N THR A 51 2.26 13.47 2.02
CA THR A 51 1.30 12.53 1.43
C THR A 51 -0.09 12.70 2.05
N VAL A 52 -0.19 12.58 3.37
CA VAL A 52 -1.48 12.57 4.10
C VAL A 52 -2.14 13.94 4.11
N LEU A 53 -1.36 15.03 4.18
CA LEU A 53 -1.84 16.41 4.18
C LEU A 53 -1.39 17.15 2.93
N CYS A 54 -1.52 16.52 1.75
CA CYS A 54 -1.14 17.09 0.46
C CYS A 54 -1.92 18.37 0.13
N GLN A 55 -3.24 18.39 0.39
CA GLN A 55 -4.07 19.59 0.26
C GLN A 55 -4.07 20.44 1.53
N ASN A 56 -4.04 19.81 2.71
CA ASN A 56 -4.11 20.49 4.02
C ASN A 56 -5.32 21.44 4.13
N ALA A 57 -6.47 20.99 3.65
CA ALA A 57 -7.70 21.76 3.56
C ALA A 57 -8.74 21.31 4.60
N GLU A 58 -9.85 22.06 4.67
CA GLU A 58 -11.04 21.61 5.39
C GLU A 58 -11.58 20.35 4.69
N GLY A 59 -11.89 19.31 5.47
CA GLY A 59 -12.29 17.99 4.94
C GLY A 59 -11.14 17.03 4.61
N SER A 60 -9.86 17.43 4.73
CA SER A 60 -8.71 16.53 4.48
C SER A 60 -8.81 15.23 5.30
N ALA A 61 -9.25 15.31 6.55
CA ALA A 61 -9.45 14.13 7.39
C ALA A 61 -10.44 13.15 6.73
N ASP A 62 -11.61 13.63 6.31
CA ASP A 62 -12.66 12.80 5.70
C ASP A 62 -12.19 12.18 4.37
N CYS A 63 -11.38 12.90 3.60
CA CYS A 63 -10.73 12.39 2.40
C CYS A 63 -9.76 11.24 2.73
N VAL A 64 -8.88 11.41 3.72
CA VAL A 64 -7.93 10.37 4.19
C VAL A 64 -8.69 9.12 4.62
N MET A 65 -9.74 9.27 5.42
CA MET A 65 -10.57 8.15 5.86
C MET A 65 -11.23 7.43 4.68
N THR A 66 -11.86 8.19 3.78
CA THR A 66 -12.56 7.64 2.60
C THR A 66 -11.61 6.90 1.67
N ASN A 67 -10.44 7.47 1.39
CA ASN A 67 -9.41 6.84 0.57
C ASN A 67 -8.85 5.60 1.26
N GLY A 68 -8.59 5.69 2.57
CA GLY A 68 -8.15 4.56 3.38
C GLY A 68 -9.11 3.38 3.27
N SER A 69 -10.40 3.60 3.52
CA SER A 69 -11.42 2.56 3.42
C SER A 69 -11.55 1.94 2.02
N ARG A 70 -11.29 2.72 0.94
CA ARG A 70 -11.29 2.19 -0.43
C ARG A 70 -10.09 1.30 -0.69
N VAL A 71 -8.91 1.68 -0.20
CA VAL A 71 -7.64 0.97 -0.42
C VAL A 71 -7.51 -0.27 0.47
N THR A 72 -8.01 -0.24 1.72
CA THR A 72 -8.02 -1.40 2.63
C THR A 72 -8.57 -2.62 1.91
N GLY A 73 -7.88 -3.75 2.03
CA GLY A 73 -8.25 -5.02 1.42
C GLY A 73 -7.06 -5.76 0.82
N SER A 74 -7.35 -6.91 0.21
CA SER A 74 -6.37 -7.70 -0.54
C SER A 74 -6.50 -7.44 -2.04
N TRP A 75 -5.38 -7.12 -2.68
CA TRP A 75 -5.24 -6.86 -4.10
C TRP A 75 -4.29 -7.86 -4.72
N ILE A 76 -4.74 -8.59 -5.74
CA ILE A 76 -4.04 -9.75 -6.30
C ILE A 76 -3.80 -9.58 -7.79
N ARG A 77 -2.58 -9.93 -8.21
CA ARG A 77 -2.24 -10.17 -9.61
C ARG A 77 -1.68 -11.58 -9.75
N GLY A 78 -2.08 -12.25 -10.82
CA GLY A 78 -1.49 -13.51 -11.26
C GLY A 78 -0.76 -13.31 -12.58
N GLU A 79 0.43 -13.90 -12.71
CA GLU A 79 1.14 -14.01 -13.98
C GLU A 79 1.54 -15.47 -14.21
N GLN A 80 1.44 -15.92 -15.45
CA GLN A 80 1.85 -17.24 -15.86
C GLN A 80 2.74 -17.11 -17.10
N GLN A 81 3.89 -17.75 -17.07
CA GLN A 81 4.86 -17.76 -18.16
C GLN A 81 5.37 -19.18 -18.41
N GLY A 82 5.64 -19.50 -19.67
CA GLY A 82 6.30 -20.75 -20.06
C GLY A 82 5.53 -21.51 -21.13
N ASN A 83 6.04 -22.71 -21.43
CA ASN A 83 5.47 -23.62 -22.42
C ASN A 83 4.99 -24.89 -21.72
N VAL A 84 3.70 -25.17 -21.90
CA VAL A 84 3.06 -26.40 -21.42
C VAL A 84 3.85 -27.60 -21.93
N GLY A 85 4.29 -28.48 -21.03
CA GLY A 85 5.09 -29.67 -21.35
C GLY A 85 6.61 -29.47 -21.33
N SER A 86 7.12 -28.27 -21.02
CA SER A 86 8.56 -28.01 -20.89
C SER A 86 8.89 -27.30 -19.58
N TRP A 87 8.43 -26.05 -19.41
CA TRP A 87 8.62 -25.27 -18.20
C TRP A 87 7.42 -24.36 -18.01
N LEU A 88 6.93 -24.29 -16.78
CA LEU A 88 5.83 -23.42 -16.40
C LEU A 88 6.19 -22.70 -15.09
N SER A 89 6.15 -21.38 -15.12
CA SER A 89 6.26 -20.50 -13.96
C SER A 89 4.96 -19.76 -13.73
N THR A 90 4.46 -19.83 -12.50
CA THR A 90 3.29 -19.08 -12.05
C THR A 90 3.70 -18.16 -10.92
N MET A 91 3.27 -16.91 -10.97
CA MET A 91 3.49 -15.91 -9.95
C MET A 91 2.15 -15.39 -9.43
N LYS A 92 1.98 -15.37 -8.10
CA LYS A 92 0.91 -14.64 -7.42
C LYS A 92 1.53 -13.50 -6.65
N GLU A 93 1.11 -12.27 -6.96
CA GLU A 93 1.44 -11.07 -6.21
C GLU A 93 0.22 -10.65 -5.39
N THR A 94 0.41 -10.33 -4.11
CA THR A 94 -0.66 -9.88 -3.21
C THR A 94 -0.20 -8.66 -2.43
N TRP A 95 -0.98 -7.58 -2.51
CA TRP A 95 -0.90 -6.41 -1.64
C TRP A 95 -2.08 -6.44 -0.67
N LYS A 96 -1.81 -6.50 0.62
CA LYS A 96 -2.83 -6.43 1.67
C LYS A 96 -2.63 -5.15 2.46
N PHE A 97 -3.59 -4.24 2.37
CA PHE A 97 -3.64 -3.03 3.19
C PHE A 97 -4.67 -3.22 4.30
N ASN A 98 -4.24 -3.06 5.55
CA ASN A 98 -5.07 -3.22 6.73
C ASN A 98 -5.53 -1.86 7.27
N ASP A 99 -6.67 -1.84 7.96
CA ASP A 99 -7.22 -0.64 8.60
C ASP A 99 -6.35 -0.09 9.73
N ASP A 100 -5.46 -0.92 10.29
CA ASP A 100 -4.49 -0.55 11.33
C ASP A 100 -3.24 0.16 10.75
N LEU A 101 -3.34 0.67 9.51
CA LEU A 101 -2.25 1.35 8.79
C LEU A 101 -1.04 0.44 8.50
N THR A 102 -1.17 -0.88 8.65
CA THR A 102 -0.12 -1.83 8.23
C THR A 102 -0.40 -2.41 6.86
N TYR A 103 0.66 -2.81 6.16
CA TYR A 103 0.55 -3.55 4.90
C TYR A 103 1.40 -4.82 4.88
N GLU A 104 1.01 -5.77 4.05
CA GLU A 104 1.81 -6.91 3.64
C GLU A 104 1.85 -7.01 2.11
N HIS A 105 3.05 -7.07 1.55
CA HIS A 105 3.29 -7.36 0.14
C HIS A 105 3.94 -8.73 0.01
N LYS A 106 3.25 -9.64 -0.69
CA LYS A 106 3.66 -11.03 -0.83
C LYS A 106 3.79 -11.40 -2.30
N ILE A 107 4.92 -11.97 -2.68
CA ILE A 107 5.16 -12.55 -4.00
C ILE A 107 5.43 -14.03 -3.85
N GLU A 108 4.59 -14.87 -4.44
CA GLU A 108 4.72 -16.32 -4.50
C GLU A 108 5.04 -16.75 -5.92
N ARG A 109 6.16 -17.45 -6.13
CA ARG A 109 6.54 -18.02 -7.43
C ARG A 109 6.60 -19.53 -7.36
N TYR A 110 5.96 -20.17 -8.33
CA TYR A 110 5.93 -21.62 -8.52
C TYR A 110 6.57 -21.93 -9.87
N ASP A 111 7.75 -22.54 -9.84
CA ASP A 111 8.47 -22.93 -11.05
C ASP A 111 8.43 -24.47 -11.17
N SER A 112 7.98 -24.97 -12.31
CA SER A 112 7.97 -26.38 -12.65
C SER A 112 8.66 -26.60 -13.99
N GLY A 113 9.54 -27.59 -14.06
CA GLY A 113 10.25 -27.97 -15.29
C GLY A 113 10.25 -29.47 -15.51
N ILE A 114 10.13 -29.88 -16.77
CA ILE A 114 10.36 -31.25 -17.22
C ILE A 114 11.77 -31.30 -17.80
N THR A 115 12.66 -32.06 -17.18
CA THR A 115 13.97 -32.37 -17.80
C THR A 115 13.80 -33.58 -18.72
N THR A 116 13.96 -33.38 -20.02
CA THR A 116 13.92 -34.47 -21.03
C THR A 116 15.30 -35.15 -21.11
N GLY A 117 15.65 -35.91 -20.07
CA GLY A 117 16.78 -36.84 -20.06
C GLY A 117 16.31 -38.30 -20.14
N PRO A 118 17.23 -39.27 -20.35
CA PRO A 118 16.87 -40.70 -20.50
C PRO A 118 16.22 -41.32 -19.24
N PHE A 119 16.23 -40.61 -18.13
CA PHE A 119 15.51 -40.90 -16.90
C PHE A 119 14.59 -39.71 -16.63
N PHE A 120 13.27 -39.85 -16.84
CA PHE A 120 12.30 -38.78 -16.59
C PHE A 120 12.42 -38.27 -15.16
N GLN A 121 12.98 -37.08 -14.98
CA GLN A 121 13.03 -36.38 -13.70
C GLN A 121 12.21 -35.08 -13.83
N SER A 122 11.02 -35.08 -13.24
CA SER A 122 10.30 -33.83 -12.99
C SER A 122 11.09 -33.02 -11.97
N SER A 123 11.62 -31.88 -12.37
CA SER A 123 12.29 -30.95 -11.44
C SER A 123 11.25 -29.95 -10.96
N TYR A 124 10.60 -30.27 -9.84
CA TYR A 124 9.82 -29.31 -9.09
C TYR A 124 10.76 -28.53 -8.18
N SER A 125 10.88 -27.21 -8.38
CA SER A 125 11.47 -26.35 -7.37
C SER A 125 10.36 -25.84 -6.46
N GLY A 126 10.55 -25.99 -5.15
CA GLY A 126 9.59 -25.53 -4.16
C GLY A 126 9.24 -24.05 -4.29
N PRO A 127 8.08 -23.62 -3.77
CA PRO A 127 7.62 -22.25 -3.93
C PRO A 127 8.61 -21.25 -3.34
N LYS A 128 8.98 -20.24 -4.13
CA LYS A 128 9.76 -19.10 -3.65
C LYS A 128 8.79 -18.03 -3.18
N VAL A 129 8.83 -17.74 -1.88
CA VAL A 129 7.97 -16.72 -1.26
C VAL A 129 8.83 -15.56 -0.78
N SER A 130 8.44 -14.36 -1.17
CA SER A 130 8.99 -13.10 -0.65
C SER A 130 7.87 -12.34 0.04
N VAL A 131 8.15 -11.81 1.24
CA VAL A 131 7.19 -11.03 2.04
C VAL A 131 7.87 -9.75 2.50
N GLU A 132 7.27 -8.62 2.19
CA GLU A 132 7.59 -7.30 2.73
C GLU A 132 6.40 -6.83 3.59
N ARG A 133 6.68 -6.17 4.71
CA ARG A 133 5.67 -5.61 5.61
C ARG A 133 6.05 -4.19 5.98
N GLY A 134 5.07 -3.41 6.41
CA GLY A 134 5.34 -2.06 6.83
C GLY A 134 4.09 -1.26 7.19
N ILE A 135 4.26 0.06 7.17
CA ILE A 135 3.21 1.05 7.44
C ILE A 135 2.82 1.70 6.11
N TRP A 136 1.54 2.02 5.96
CA TRP A 136 1.03 2.79 4.83
C TRP A 136 0.12 3.92 5.31
N ALA A 137 -0.11 4.92 4.46
CA ALA A 137 -1.11 5.94 4.70
C ALA A 137 -1.71 6.50 3.39
N PRO A 138 -3.02 6.78 3.36
CA PRO A 138 -3.69 7.36 2.21
C PRO A 138 -3.54 8.89 2.15
N PRO A 139 -3.63 9.50 0.95
CA PRO A 139 -3.60 10.95 0.80
C PRO A 139 -4.96 11.60 1.11
N ASP A 140 -4.98 12.91 1.34
CA ASP A 140 -6.18 13.73 1.50
C ASP A 140 -6.80 14.22 0.17
N THR A 141 -6.34 13.71 -0.97
CA THR A 141 -6.85 14.08 -2.29
C THR A 141 -7.93 13.11 -2.78
N ILE A 142 -9.04 13.64 -3.32
CA ILE A 142 -10.04 12.82 -4.01
C ILE A 142 -9.66 12.79 -5.50
N LEU A 143 -8.80 11.85 -5.87
CA LEU A 143 -8.34 11.67 -7.26
C LEU A 143 -8.47 10.20 -7.67
N ASP A 144 -8.56 9.97 -8.99
CA ASP A 144 -8.50 8.63 -9.58
C ASP A 144 -7.13 7.97 -9.34
N GLU A 145 -6.11 8.79 -9.16
CA GLU A 145 -4.73 8.43 -8.83
C GLU A 145 -4.43 8.84 -7.39
N LEU A 146 -4.19 7.85 -6.53
CA LEU A 146 -3.82 8.05 -5.14
C LEU A 146 -2.32 7.81 -4.99
N LYS A 147 -1.63 8.78 -4.41
CA LYS A 147 -0.24 8.63 -3.96
C LYS A 147 -0.26 8.18 -2.53
N LEU A 148 0.00 6.90 -2.30
CA LEU A 148 0.08 6.30 -0.98
C LEU A 148 1.48 6.49 -0.41
N PHE A 149 1.56 6.75 0.89
CA PHE A 149 2.80 6.60 1.63
C PHE A 149 2.98 5.12 1.96
N VAL A 150 4.18 4.59 1.75
CA VAL A 150 4.54 3.22 2.10
C VAL A 150 5.93 3.21 2.74
N MET A 151 6.05 2.63 3.91
CA MET A 151 7.31 2.45 4.63
C MET A 151 7.49 0.99 5.04
N SER A 152 8.51 0.32 4.54
CA SER A 152 8.81 -1.05 4.97
C SER A 152 9.41 -1.07 6.38
N THR A 153 9.34 -2.21 7.05
CA THR A 153 9.86 -2.40 8.43
C THR A 153 11.35 -2.12 8.60
N ASN A 154 12.13 -2.11 7.52
CA ASN A 154 13.53 -1.70 7.51
C ASN A 154 13.75 -0.17 7.44
N GLY A 155 12.66 0.62 7.42
CA GLY A 155 12.68 2.08 7.38
C GLY A 155 12.77 2.70 5.99
N PHE A 156 12.79 1.89 4.91
CA PHE A 156 12.74 2.42 3.55
C PHE A 156 11.36 2.99 3.24
N VAL A 157 11.31 4.27 2.88
CA VAL A 157 10.08 5.00 2.54
C VAL A 157 9.98 5.25 1.04
N ARG A 158 8.76 5.11 0.50
CA ARG A 158 8.44 5.47 -0.89
C ARG A 158 7.02 5.98 -1.01
N SER A 159 6.77 6.76 -2.06
CA SER A 159 5.42 7.01 -2.54
C SER A 159 5.06 5.93 -3.55
N MET A 160 3.90 5.30 -3.37
CA MET A 160 3.35 4.29 -4.27
C MET A 160 2.16 4.89 -5.00
N THR A 161 2.05 4.63 -6.31
CA THR A 161 0.93 5.15 -7.11
C THR A 161 -0.13 4.07 -7.27
N LEU A 162 -1.36 4.37 -6.84
CA LEU A 162 -2.53 3.52 -7.01
C LEU A 162 -3.56 4.24 -7.90
N GLU A 163 -3.87 3.66 -9.05
CA GLU A 163 -4.85 4.20 -9.99
C GLU A 163 -6.09 3.30 -10.07
N TRP A 164 -7.28 3.88 -10.00
CA TRP A 164 -8.52 3.13 -10.17
C TRP A 164 -8.81 2.84 -11.65
N VAL A 165 -9.06 1.56 -11.98
CA VAL A 165 -9.21 1.12 -13.39
C VAL A 165 -10.65 1.23 -13.88
N GLU A 166 -11.64 0.96 -13.02
CA GLU A 166 -13.07 1.00 -13.35
C GLU A 166 -13.71 2.24 -12.72
N LYS A 167 -13.51 3.38 -13.39
CA LYS A 167 -13.86 4.72 -12.89
C LYS A 167 -15.38 4.98 -12.82
N GLU A 168 -16.16 4.28 -13.64
CA GLU A 168 -17.56 4.61 -13.89
C GLU A 168 -18.55 4.00 -12.88
N THR A 169 -18.15 2.94 -12.17
CA THR A 169 -19.07 2.15 -11.34
C THR A 169 -18.96 2.44 -9.84
N TYR A 170 -18.03 3.32 -9.41
CA TYR A 170 -17.65 3.51 -8.00
C TYR A 170 -17.34 2.20 -7.25
N ASN A 171 -17.16 1.11 -8.00
CA ASN A 171 -16.96 -0.24 -7.50
C ASN A 171 -15.48 -0.52 -7.68
N TYR A 172 -14.68 -0.09 -6.70
CA TYR A 172 -13.23 -0.20 -6.69
C TYR A 172 -12.78 -1.67 -6.58
N ARG A 173 -13.01 -2.44 -7.64
CA ARG A 173 -12.70 -3.88 -7.72
C ARG A 173 -11.38 -4.17 -8.43
N ALA A 174 -10.85 -3.19 -9.16
CA ALA A 174 -9.56 -3.28 -9.80
C ALA A 174 -8.81 -1.95 -9.69
N CYS A 175 -7.52 -2.05 -9.46
CA CYS A 175 -6.59 -0.93 -9.44
C CYS A 175 -5.32 -1.27 -10.24
N SER A 176 -4.55 -0.24 -10.57
CA SER A 176 -3.18 -0.36 -11.03
C SER A 176 -2.27 0.11 -9.90
N ILE A 177 -1.32 -0.71 -9.47
CA ILE A 177 -0.29 -0.33 -8.49
C ILE A 177 1.02 -0.29 -9.24
N ASP A 178 1.67 0.87 -9.29
CA ASP A 178 2.93 1.12 -10.02
C ASP A 178 2.90 0.59 -11.47
N GLY A 179 1.77 0.78 -12.16
CA GLY A 179 1.57 0.39 -13.56
C GLY A 179 1.17 -1.08 -13.78
N LYS A 180 0.94 -1.85 -12.72
CA LYS A 180 0.50 -3.25 -12.81
C LYS A 180 -0.92 -3.40 -12.31
N ARG A 181 -1.77 -4.09 -13.08
CA ARG A 181 -3.18 -4.29 -12.73
C ARG A 181 -3.35 -5.35 -11.64
N PHE A 182 -4.13 -5.03 -10.63
CA PHE A 182 -4.57 -5.91 -9.55
C PHE A 182 -6.09 -5.96 -9.50
N SER A 183 -6.64 -7.07 -9.02
CA SER A 183 -8.06 -7.23 -8.72
C SER A 183 -8.23 -7.49 -7.23
N ARG A 184 -9.34 -7.06 -6.66
CA ARG A 184 -9.67 -7.31 -5.26
C ARG A 184 -9.98 -8.79 -5.04
N GLU A 185 -9.43 -9.37 -3.97
CA GLU A 185 -9.76 -10.74 -3.51
C GLU A 185 -11.17 -10.82 -2.91
#